data_AF-A0A496PT16-F1
#
_entry.id   AF-A0A496PT16-F1
#
_cell.length_a   1.000
_cell.length_b   1.000
_cell.length_c   1.000
_cell.angle_alpha   90.00
_cell.angle_beta   90.00
_cell.angle_gamma   90.00
#
_symmetry.space_group_name_H-M   'P 1'
#
loop_
_entity.id
_entity.type
_entity.pdbx_description
1 polymer ?
#
loop_
_entity_poly.entity_id
_entity_poly.type
_entity_poly.pdbx_seq_one_letter_code
_entity_poly.pdbx_strand_id
1 'polypeptide(L)'
;MAQTADGVFRWDRINAVILVIFFSAAVLLYTHWARQGKELFLRKIPGLDAVEEAVGRATEMGRPVLFIPGIDELDQIDTIAGISILGRVAKITAQYDTPLSVPVRYPLVLAAGQEVVEQAYIQAGKADSYDRDTVRYVAG
;
A
#
# COMPACT_ATOMS: atom_id res chain seq x y z
N MET A 1 30.20 23.24 40.98
CA MET A 1 30.52 22.11 41.87
C MET A 1 30.08 20.83 41.19
N ALA A 2 31.06 19.93 41.05
CA ALA A 2 31.08 18.58 40.49
C ALA A 2 29.80 17.98 39.87
N GLN A 3 29.91 17.64 38.59
CA GLN A 3 29.19 16.51 38.00
C GLN A 3 29.60 15.24 38.74
N THR A 4 28.64 14.58 39.40
CA THR A 4 28.72 13.15 39.67
C THR A 4 27.95 12.43 38.56
N ALA A 5 28.64 12.17 37.47
CA ALA A 5 28.30 11.02 36.63
C ALA A 5 28.81 9.80 37.39
N ASP A 6 27.92 8.93 37.85
CA ASP A 6 28.17 7.50 38.00
C ASP A 6 26.86 6.78 38.31
N GLY A 7 26.26 6.27 37.24
CA GLY A 7 25.05 5.47 37.27
C GLY A 7 24.58 5.25 35.84
N VAL A 8 24.68 4.02 35.35
CA VAL A 8 24.12 3.58 34.06
C VAL A 8 22.63 3.92 33.94
N PHE A 9 21.96 4.18 35.07
CA PHE A 9 20.54 4.46 35.17
C PHE A 9 20.25 5.82 35.83
N ARG A 10 19.40 6.60 35.16
CA ARG A 10 18.91 7.91 35.60
C ARG A 10 17.60 7.76 36.37
N TRP A 11 17.70 7.69 37.70
CA TRP A 11 16.54 7.55 38.60
C TRP A 11 15.55 8.72 38.51
N ASP A 12 16.00 9.90 38.12
CA ASP A 12 15.17 11.08 37.86
C ASP A 12 14.19 10.89 36.69
N ARG A 13 14.43 9.89 35.82
CA ARG A 13 13.60 9.57 34.64
C ARG A 13 12.93 8.19 34.73
N ILE A 14 12.75 7.66 35.92
CA ILE A 14 12.11 6.35 36.13
C ILE A 14 10.70 6.28 35.53
N ASN A 15 9.98 7.41 35.52
CA ASN A 15 8.67 7.55 34.87
C ASN A 15 8.72 7.26 33.35
N ALA A 16 9.76 7.69 32.65
CA ALA A 16 9.94 7.42 31.22
C ALA A 16 10.20 5.94 30.97
N VAL A 17 10.98 5.27 31.84
CA VAL A 17 11.25 3.83 31.75
C VAL A 17 9.97 3.03 31.98
N ILE A 18 9.18 3.40 32.98
CA ILE A 18 7.86 2.78 33.23
C ILE A 18 6.95 2.94 32.01
N LEU A 19 6.90 4.14 31.42
CA LEU A 19 6.08 4.40 30.24
C LEU A 19 6.55 3.57 29.02
N VAL A 20 7.86 3.49 28.78
CA VAL A 20 8.43 2.67 27.70
C VAL A 20 8.14 1.20 27.90
N ILE A 21 8.31 0.67 29.12
CA ILE A 21 8.00 -0.73 29.43
C ILE A 21 6.50 -1.00 29.23
N PHE A 22 5.63 -0.14 29.75
CA PHE A 22 4.19 -0.29 29.62
C PHE A 22 3.73 -0.21 28.15
N PHE A 23 4.22 0.78 27.39
CA PHE A 23 3.92 0.92 25.97
C PHE A 23 4.43 -0.28 25.16
N SER A 24 5.67 -0.71 25.41
CA SER A 24 6.25 -1.88 24.75
C SER A 24 5.47 -3.15 25.08
N ALA A 25 5.07 -3.34 26.34
CA ALA A 25 4.25 -4.46 26.77
C ALA A 25 2.88 -4.44 26.07
N ALA A 26 2.23 -3.28 25.98
CA ALA A 26 0.97 -3.13 25.24
C ALA A 26 1.15 -3.50 23.75
N VAL A 27 2.18 -2.96 23.07
CA VAL A 27 2.47 -3.27 21.66
C VAL A 27 2.71 -4.76 21.46
N LEU A 28 3.53 -5.39 22.30
CA LEU A 28 3.83 -6.82 22.21
C LEU A 28 2.58 -7.68 22.47
N LEU A 29 1.75 -7.30 23.43
CA LEU A 29 0.54 -8.01 23.81
C LEU A 29 -0.53 -7.93 22.70
N TYR A 30 -0.75 -6.74 22.10
CA TYR A 30 -1.62 -6.61 20.93
C TYR A 30 -1.07 -7.35 19.71
N THR A 31 0.25 -7.32 19.48
CA THR A 31 0.89 -8.08 18.39
C THR A 31 0.72 -9.58 18.59
N HIS A 32 0.84 -10.06 19.83
CA HIS A 32 0.64 -11.46 20.18
C HIS A 32 -0.82 -11.88 19.96
N TRP A 33 -1.79 -11.07 20.39
CA TRP A 33 -3.21 -11.31 20.14
C TRP A 33 -3.55 -11.33 18.64
N ALA A 34 -2.98 -10.42 17.85
CA ALA A 34 -3.14 -10.41 16.40
C ALA A 34 -2.62 -11.72 15.77
N ARG A 35 -1.44 -12.19 16.20
CA ARG A 35 -0.84 -13.45 15.72
C ARG A 35 -1.64 -14.69 16.14
N GLN A 36 -2.33 -14.65 17.27
CA GLN A 36 -3.23 -15.72 17.72
C GLN A 36 -4.57 -15.74 16.99
N GLY A 37 -4.79 -14.82 16.03
CA GLY A 37 -6.04 -14.75 15.27
C GLY A 37 -7.22 -14.22 16.08
N LYS A 38 -6.98 -13.51 17.19
CA LYS A 38 -8.08 -12.82 17.90
C LYS A 38 -8.68 -11.78 16.96
N GLU A 39 -10.01 -11.68 16.96
CA GLU A 39 -10.73 -10.68 16.18
C GLU A 39 -10.41 -9.28 16.70
N LEU A 40 -9.49 -8.60 16.02
CA LEU A 40 -9.19 -7.20 16.23
C LEU A 40 -10.08 -6.38 15.29
N PHE A 41 -10.74 -5.35 15.83
CA PHE A 41 -11.51 -4.43 15.00
C PHE A 41 -10.56 -3.62 14.10
N LEU A 42 -10.44 -4.05 12.84
CA LEU A 42 -9.74 -3.31 11.80
C LEU A 42 -10.73 -2.38 11.12
N ARG A 43 -10.64 -1.08 11.41
CA ARG A 43 -11.42 -0.06 10.71
C ARG A 43 -11.00 -0.03 9.25
N LYS A 44 -11.91 -0.38 8.35
CA LYS A 44 -11.68 -0.23 6.91
C LYS A 44 -11.47 1.24 6.54
N ILE A 45 -10.62 1.49 5.54
CA ILE A 45 -10.41 2.83 4.99
C ILE A 45 -11.48 3.02 3.91
N PRO A 46 -12.44 3.95 4.09
CA PRO A 46 -13.57 4.07 3.16
C PRO A 46 -13.15 4.28 1.70
N GLY A 47 -12.05 5.02 1.49
CA GLY A 47 -11.50 5.23 0.15
C GLY A 47 -10.96 3.96 -0.52
N LEU A 48 -10.50 2.97 0.26
CA LEU A 48 -10.02 1.69 -0.29
C LEU A 48 -11.18 0.78 -0.66
N ASP A 49 -12.25 0.75 0.14
CA ASP A 49 -13.46 -0.01 -0.17
C ASP A 49 -14.18 0.57 -1.40
N ALA A 50 -14.20 1.90 -1.54
CA ALA A 50 -14.80 2.58 -2.68
C ALA A 50 -14.13 2.23 -4.02
N VAL A 51 -12.86 1.82 -4.01
CA VAL A 51 -12.15 1.37 -5.22
C VAL A 51 -12.74 0.07 -5.75
N GLU A 52 -13.00 -0.90 -4.87
CA GLU A 52 -13.62 -2.18 -5.27
C GLU A 52 -15.01 -1.96 -5.87
N GLU A 53 -15.81 -1.08 -5.26
CA GLU A 53 -17.13 -0.69 -5.79
C GLU A 53 -17.03 0.05 -7.13
N ALA A 54 -16.06 0.96 -7.28
CA ALA A 54 -15.85 1.70 -8.51
C ALA A 54 -15.45 0.78 -9.67
N VAL A 55 -14.58 -0.20 -9.41
CA VAL A 55 -14.22 -1.22 -10.40
C VAL A 55 -15.44 -2.07 -10.75
N GLY A 56 -16.19 -2.56 -9.77
CA GLY A 56 -17.41 -3.33 -10.00
C GLY A 56 -18.43 -2.59 -10.86
N ARG A 57 -18.67 -1.30 -10.59
CA ARG A 57 -19.52 -0.47 -11.45
C ARG A 57 -18.96 -0.31 -12.87
N ALA A 58 -17.65 -0.13 -13.00
CA ALA A 58 -17.02 -0.05 -14.32
C ALA A 58 -17.22 -1.35 -15.12
N THR A 59 -17.08 -2.51 -14.46
CA THR A 59 -17.40 -3.83 -15.02
C THR A 59 -18.85 -3.92 -15.47
N GLU A 60 -19.80 -3.57 -14.60
CA GLU A 60 -21.25 -3.60 -14.90
C GLU A 60 -21.63 -2.68 -16.06
N MET A 61 -20.95 -1.53 -16.19
CA MET A 61 -21.13 -0.60 -17.30
C MET A 61 -20.37 -0.98 -18.58
N GLY A 62 -19.52 -2.01 -18.53
CA GLY A 62 -18.65 -2.37 -19.65
C GLY A 62 -17.64 -1.29 -20.03
N ARG A 63 -17.21 -0.47 -19.07
CA ARG A 63 -16.27 0.65 -19.29
C ARG A 63 -14.89 0.34 -18.71
N PRO A 64 -13.81 0.84 -19.34
CA PRO A 64 -12.46 0.67 -18.82
C PRO A 64 -12.25 1.48 -17.54
N VAL A 65 -11.37 0.97 -16.66
CA VAL A 65 -10.84 1.69 -15.51
C VAL A 65 -9.59 2.47 -15.93
N LEU A 66 -9.59 3.78 -15.70
CA LEU A 66 -8.42 4.63 -15.85
C LEU A 66 -7.80 4.83 -14.46
N PHE A 67 -6.52 4.50 -14.31
CA PHE A 67 -5.78 4.74 -13.07
C PHE A 67 -4.52 5.56 -13.34
N ILE A 68 -4.33 6.64 -12.59
CA ILE A 68 -3.16 7.50 -12.67
C ILE A 68 -2.37 7.33 -11.37
N PRO A 69 -1.20 6.68 -11.38
CA PRO A 69 -0.42 6.43 -10.16
C PRO A 69 0.27 7.68 -9.61
N GLY A 70 0.50 8.69 -10.45
CA GLY A 70 1.17 9.92 -10.08
C GLY A 70 1.44 10.75 -11.33
N ILE A 71 1.75 12.03 -11.16
CA ILE A 71 2.04 12.96 -12.26
C ILE A 71 3.52 13.33 -12.36
N ASP A 72 4.32 12.90 -11.38
CA ASP A 72 5.76 13.17 -11.22
C ASP A 72 6.57 11.85 -11.17
N GLU A 73 7.87 11.94 -10.90
CA GLU A 73 8.78 10.78 -10.82
C GLU A 73 8.54 9.91 -9.57
N LEU A 74 9.18 8.73 -9.53
CA LEU A 74 9.13 7.82 -8.37
C LEU A 74 9.84 8.35 -7.12
N ASP A 75 10.52 9.49 -7.18
CA ASP A 75 11.08 10.13 -5.99
C ASP A 75 10.01 10.87 -5.16
N GLN A 76 8.84 11.14 -5.77
CA GLN A 76 7.70 11.72 -5.08
C GLN A 76 6.90 10.66 -4.32
N ILE A 77 6.59 10.98 -3.07
CA ILE A 77 5.94 10.07 -2.12
C ILE A 77 4.54 9.66 -2.62
N ASP A 78 3.83 10.58 -3.28
CA ASP A 78 2.50 10.33 -3.85
C ASP A 78 2.56 9.35 -5.03
N THR A 79 3.54 9.47 -5.94
CA THR A 79 3.74 8.50 -7.03
C THR A 79 4.05 7.10 -6.51
N ILE A 80 4.94 6.98 -5.50
CA ILE A 80 5.24 5.68 -4.86
C ILE A 80 3.97 5.07 -4.24
N ALA A 81 3.19 5.89 -3.54
CA ALA A 81 1.94 5.46 -2.92
C ALA A 81 0.92 5.02 -3.98
N GLY A 82 0.80 5.76 -5.09
CA GLY A 82 -0.11 5.41 -6.17
C GLY A 82 0.28 4.14 -6.91
N ILE A 83 1.58 3.88 -7.13
CA ILE A 83 2.06 2.58 -7.62
C ILE A 83 1.72 1.44 -6.65
N SER A 84 1.83 1.67 -5.35
CA SER A 84 1.44 0.67 -4.34
C SER A 84 -0.06 0.35 -4.38
N ILE A 85 -0.89 1.37 -4.61
CA ILE A 85 -2.35 1.21 -4.76
C ILE A 85 -2.70 0.55 -6.09
N LEU A 86 -1.97 0.85 -7.17
CA LEU A 86 -2.16 0.27 -8.50
C LEU A 86 -2.17 -1.26 -8.45
N GLY A 87 -1.30 -1.89 -7.66
CA GLY A 87 -1.27 -3.35 -7.54
C GLY A 87 -2.60 -3.94 -7.06
N ARG A 88 -3.29 -3.26 -6.13
CA ARG A 88 -4.63 -3.69 -5.70
C ARG A 88 -5.67 -3.45 -6.81
N VAL A 89 -5.66 -2.29 -7.45
CA VAL A 89 -6.59 -1.97 -8.54
C VAL A 89 -6.45 -2.98 -9.67
N ALA A 90 -5.22 -3.26 -10.11
CA ALA A 90 -4.89 -4.21 -11.16
C ALA A 90 -5.35 -5.63 -10.83
N LYS A 91 -5.21 -6.05 -9.57
CA LYS A 91 -5.70 -7.36 -9.12
C LYS A 91 -7.22 -7.46 -9.21
N ILE A 92 -7.93 -6.43 -8.75
CA ILE A 92 -9.39 -6.38 -8.79
C ILE A 92 -9.89 -6.34 -10.24
N THR A 93 -9.30 -5.49 -11.08
CA THR A 93 -9.68 -5.41 -12.51
C THR A 93 -9.41 -6.73 -13.24
N ALA A 94 -8.29 -7.40 -12.94
CA ALA A 94 -7.99 -8.72 -13.51
C ALA A 94 -9.01 -9.79 -13.05
N GLN A 95 -9.42 -9.78 -11.78
CA GLN A 95 -10.43 -10.71 -11.25
C GLN A 95 -11.78 -10.56 -11.94
N TYR A 96 -12.18 -9.32 -12.25
CA TYR A 96 -13.45 -9.02 -12.91
C TYR A 96 -13.34 -8.89 -14.44
N ASP A 97 -12.21 -9.30 -15.04
CA ASP A 97 -11.94 -9.18 -16.48
C ASP A 97 -12.28 -7.78 -17.03
N THR A 98 -11.96 -6.75 -16.25
CA THR A 98 -12.27 -5.35 -16.55
C THR A 98 -11.07 -4.68 -17.18
N PRO A 99 -11.20 -4.02 -18.35
CA PRO A 99 -10.08 -3.35 -18.99
C PRO A 99 -9.47 -2.27 -18.09
N LEU A 100 -8.15 -2.28 -17.94
CA LEU A 100 -7.38 -1.29 -17.19
C LEU A 100 -6.52 -0.46 -18.15
N SER A 101 -6.43 0.84 -17.92
CA SER A 101 -5.51 1.74 -18.62
C SER A 101 -4.76 2.59 -17.60
N VAL A 102 -3.43 2.57 -17.69
CA VAL A 102 -2.53 3.26 -16.76
C VAL A 102 -1.54 4.12 -17.57
N PRO A 103 -1.95 5.33 -17.99
CA PRO A 103 -1.03 6.25 -18.63
C PRO A 103 -0.03 6.81 -17.61
N VAL A 104 1.24 6.84 -17.99
CA VAL A 104 2.34 7.35 -17.16
C VAL A 104 3.26 8.26 -17.97
N ARG A 105 3.89 9.23 -17.30
CA ARG A 105 4.76 10.23 -17.96
C ARG A 105 6.25 9.95 -17.83
N TYR A 106 6.67 9.07 -16.91
CA TYR A 106 8.09 8.86 -16.59
C TYR A 106 8.51 7.40 -16.86
N PRO A 107 9.69 7.17 -17.46
CA PRO A 107 10.14 5.81 -17.79
C PRO A 107 10.29 4.89 -16.58
N LEU A 108 10.71 5.43 -15.43
CA LEU A 108 10.86 4.62 -14.22
C LEU A 108 9.49 4.23 -13.63
N VAL A 109 8.50 5.13 -13.72
CA VAL A 109 7.11 4.86 -13.33
C VAL A 109 6.47 3.83 -14.27
N LEU A 110 6.81 3.86 -15.58
CA LEU A 110 6.42 2.83 -16.55
C LEU A 110 6.93 1.45 -16.14
N ALA A 111 8.23 1.33 -15.86
CA ALA A 111 8.83 0.04 -15.49
C ALA A 111 8.20 -0.51 -14.21
N ALA A 112 8.10 0.32 -13.16
CA ALA A 112 7.48 -0.07 -11.90
C ALA A 112 5.98 -0.41 -12.06
N GLY A 113 5.25 0.36 -12.86
CA GLY A 113 3.85 0.10 -13.16
C GLY A 113 3.64 -1.23 -13.89
N GLN A 114 4.44 -1.50 -14.93
CA GLN A 114 4.38 -2.77 -15.66
C GLN A 114 4.66 -3.97 -14.75
N GLU A 115 5.71 -3.89 -13.93
CA GLU A 115 6.03 -4.95 -12.97
C GLU A 115 4.89 -5.18 -11.98
N VAL A 116 4.35 -4.12 -11.38
CA VAL A 116 3.26 -4.21 -10.40
C VAL A 116 1.99 -4.79 -11.01
N VAL A 117 1.61 -4.36 -12.23
CA VAL A 117 0.42 -4.86 -12.93
C VAL A 117 0.62 -6.32 -13.32
N GLU A 118 1.78 -6.70 -13.86
CA GLU A 118 2.10 -8.09 -14.21
C GLU A 118 1.99 -9.01 -12.98
N GLN A 119 2.62 -8.62 -11.87
CA GLN A 119 2.55 -9.38 -10.62
C GLN A 119 1.11 -9.49 -10.09
N ALA A 120 0.30 -8.43 -10.22
CA ALA A 120 -1.10 -8.46 -9.82
C ALA A 120 -1.93 -9.45 -10.65
N TYR A 121 -1.71 -9.49 -11.97
CA TYR A 121 -2.36 -10.45 -12.87
C TYR A 121 -1.93 -11.89 -12.58
N ILE A 122 -0.64 -12.13 -12.34
CA ILE A 122 -0.11 -13.43 -11.91
C ILE A 122 -0.78 -13.89 -10.61
N GLN A 123 -0.85 -13.01 -9.60
CA GLN A 123 -1.50 -13.32 -8.31
C GLN A 123 -3.01 -13.53 -8.42
N ALA A 124 -3.65 -12.98 -9.45
CA ALA A 124 -5.06 -13.21 -9.75
C ALA A 124 -5.29 -14.50 -10.56
N GLY A 125 -4.23 -15.22 -10.96
CA GLY A 125 -4.32 -16.40 -11.82
C GLY A 125 -4.67 -16.08 -13.27
N LYS A 126 -4.41 -14.84 -13.70
CA LYS A 126 -4.76 -14.27 -15.01
C LYS A 126 -3.53 -13.82 -15.81
N ALA A 127 -2.40 -14.51 -15.62
CA ALA A 127 -1.12 -14.18 -16.27
C ALA A 127 -1.26 -14.09 -17.80
N ASP A 128 -2.03 -14.98 -18.43
CA ASP A 128 -2.26 -15.00 -19.87
C ASP A 128 -3.06 -13.80 -20.40
N SER A 129 -3.77 -13.10 -19.51
CA SER A 129 -4.56 -11.90 -19.84
C SER A 129 -3.80 -10.60 -19.59
N TYR A 130 -2.55 -10.67 -19.11
CA TYR A 130 -1.72 -9.49 -18.92
C TYR A 130 -1.27 -8.93 -20.28
N ASP A 131 -1.59 -7.66 -20.51
CA ASP A 131 -1.07 -6.90 -21.64
C ASP A 131 -0.10 -5.84 -21.12
N ARG A 132 1.13 -5.85 -21.64
CA ARG A 132 2.17 -4.87 -21.30
C ARG A 132 1.77 -3.44 -21.64
N ASP A 133 0.91 -3.26 -22.64
CA ASP A 133 0.38 -1.95 -23.04
C ASP A 133 -0.69 -1.40 -22.09
N THR A 134 -1.14 -2.18 -21.10
CA THR A 134 -2.00 -1.73 -19.99
C THR A 134 -1.38 -0.51 -19.30
N VAL A 135 -0.06 -0.54 -19.10
CA VAL A 135 0.71 0.59 -18.58
C VAL A 135 1.45 1.22 -19.75
N ARG A 136 1.00 2.42 -20.14
CA ARG A 136 1.45 3.08 -21.36
C ARG A 136 2.17 4.37 -21.04
N TYR A 137 3.38 4.50 -21.56
CA TYR A 137 4.09 5.76 -21.55
C TYR A 137 3.41 6.74 -22.51
N VAL A 138 3.00 7.88 -21.98
CA VAL A 138 2.43 8.97 -22.77
C VAL A 138 3.49 10.04 -22.88
N ALA A 139 4.13 10.11 -24.05
CA ALA A 139 5.08 11.17 -24.35
C ALA A 139 4.35 12.53 -24.36
N GLY A 140 4.91 13.49 -23.63
CA GLY A 140 4.59 14.91 -23.77
C GLY A 140 5.51 15.57 -24.79
#